data_AF-A0A4V1C914-F1
#
_entry.id   AF-A0A4V1C914-F1
#
_cell.length_a   1.000
_cell.length_b   1.000
_cell.length_c   1.000
_cell.angle_alpha   90.00
_cell.angle_beta   90.00
_cell.angle_gamma   90.00
#
_symmetry.space_group_name_H-M   'P 1'
#
loop_
_entity.id
_entity.type
_entity.pdbx_description
1 polymer ?
#
loop_
_entity_poly.entity_id
_entity_poly.type
_entity_poly.pdbx_seq_one_letter_code
_entity_poly.pdbx_strand_id
1 'polypeptide(L)'
;MVVSLNTISPNASPHGVISQNVPDHKLDTTPANEILIPSKSRTSALDTFQSTLKTSTQSGAENNQTDEKSRAIADQKKNEQEVAQIIQQLKVRDLEVKAHEQAHLGVGGQYVTSGASYVYQTGPDGNRYAIGGEVGIDTSPIAGDPEATLLKAQQVQAAAMAPAKPSSQDYSVARAAMQMANNARMELARSDEKDQTTNNNQATENNRNDAQQLVAAEESVEPKVIAKNDNGSLISPERQQFDLRMATR
;
A
#
# COMPACT_ATOMS: atom_id res chain seq x y z
N MET A 1 -9.95 -31.59 50.28
CA MET A 1 -10.97 -32.55 50.77
C MET A 1 -12.31 -31.87 50.57
N VAL A 2 -13.33 -32.34 49.84
CA VAL A 2 -13.65 -33.64 49.24
C VAL A 2 -14.79 -33.39 48.22
N VAL A 3 -14.69 -34.02 47.03
CA VAL A 3 -15.71 -34.85 46.34
C VAL A 3 -17.16 -34.31 46.27
N SER A 4 -17.62 -33.78 45.13
CA SER A 4 -18.33 -34.44 44.00
C SER A 4 -19.76 -34.94 44.25
N LEU A 5 -20.59 -34.74 43.21
CA LEU A 5 -21.70 -35.58 42.68
C LEU A 5 -23.12 -35.00 42.80
N ASN A 6 -23.70 -34.63 41.66
CA ASN A 6 -24.93 -35.26 41.14
C ASN A 6 -25.13 -34.81 39.68
N THR A 7 -24.83 -35.67 38.70
CA THR A 7 -25.65 -36.73 38.05
C THR A 7 -26.21 -36.27 36.71
N ILE A 8 -25.61 -36.85 35.68
CA ILE A 8 -25.96 -36.86 34.26
C ILE A 8 -27.09 -37.86 34.01
N SER A 9 -28.03 -37.56 33.10
CA SER A 9 -28.43 -38.45 31.98
C SER A 9 -29.69 -37.97 31.20
N PRO A 10 -29.91 -38.44 29.95
CA PRO A 10 -30.05 -37.55 28.79
C PRO A 10 -31.37 -37.75 28.01
N ASN A 11 -31.73 -36.83 27.11
CA ASN A 11 -32.52 -37.26 25.93
C ASN A 11 -32.47 -36.30 24.72
N ALA A 12 -32.12 -36.90 23.58
CA ALA A 12 -32.57 -36.70 22.20
C ALA A 12 -32.73 -35.29 21.56
N SER A 13 -31.80 -35.06 20.62
CA SER A 13 -31.98 -34.68 19.20
C SER A 13 -32.53 -33.30 18.79
N PRO A 14 -31.92 -32.68 17.75
CA PRO A 14 -32.26 -31.33 17.31
C PRO A 14 -33.26 -31.33 16.13
N HIS A 15 -34.32 -30.55 16.25
CA HIS A 15 -35.01 -29.99 15.09
C HIS A 15 -35.00 -28.47 15.20
N GLY A 16 -33.96 -27.87 14.62
CA GLY A 16 -33.80 -26.42 14.48
C GLY A 16 -34.25 -25.97 13.10
N VAL A 17 -35.35 -25.24 13.09
CA VAL A 17 -36.02 -24.59 11.97
C VAL A 17 -35.11 -23.67 11.14
N ILE A 18 -35.30 -23.73 9.83
CA ILE A 18 -34.71 -22.85 8.81
C ILE A 18 -35.39 -21.47 8.92
N SER A 19 -34.61 -20.43 9.22
CA SER A 19 -35.00 -19.03 9.08
C SER A 19 -34.05 -18.36 8.09
N GLN A 20 -34.55 -18.11 6.88
CA GLN A 20 -33.88 -17.32 5.85
C GLN A 20 -34.07 -15.82 6.16
N ASN A 21 -32.97 -15.09 6.32
CA ASN A 21 -32.74 -13.74 5.76
C ASN A 21 -31.57 -13.01 6.44
N VAL A 22 -30.44 -12.86 5.72
CA VAL A 22 -29.54 -11.69 5.76
C VAL A 22 -28.83 -11.59 4.38
N PRO A 23 -28.72 -10.41 3.76
CA PRO A 23 -28.13 -10.26 2.43
C PRO A 23 -26.59 -10.29 2.45
N ASP A 24 -25.99 -11.13 1.60
CA ASP A 24 -24.56 -11.15 1.30
C ASP A 24 -24.18 -9.90 0.47
N HIS A 25 -23.40 -8.99 1.06
CA HIS A 25 -22.68 -7.96 0.31
C HIS A 25 -21.22 -8.42 0.19
N LYS A 26 -20.95 -9.36 -0.73
CA LYS A 26 -19.58 -9.74 -1.08
C LYS A 26 -19.04 -8.73 -2.09
N LEU A 27 -18.05 -7.96 -1.65
CA LEU A 27 -17.23 -7.12 -2.51
C LEU A 27 -16.46 -8.01 -3.48
N ASP A 28 -16.69 -7.74 -4.75
CA ASP A 28 -16.10 -8.39 -5.90
C ASP A 28 -14.59 -8.08 -5.96
N THR A 29 -13.77 -9.01 -5.49
CA THR A 29 -12.32 -9.00 -5.70
C THR A 29 -11.98 -10.01 -6.78
N THR A 30 -12.32 -9.68 -8.02
CA THR A 30 -11.92 -10.45 -9.20
C THR A 30 -10.88 -9.65 -9.99
N PRO A 31 -9.62 -10.11 -10.15
CA PRO A 31 -8.73 -9.53 -11.14
C PRO A 31 -9.26 -9.87 -12.54
N ALA A 32 -9.65 -8.84 -13.29
CA ALA A 32 -10.10 -8.95 -14.67
C ALA A 32 -8.95 -9.38 -15.59
N ASN A 33 -8.91 -10.68 -15.93
CA ASN A 33 -8.76 -11.20 -17.30
C ASN A 33 -8.75 -12.73 -17.27
N GLU A 34 -9.94 -13.32 -17.21
CA GLU A 34 -10.13 -14.74 -17.45
C GLU A 34 -10.26 -14.96 -18.97
N ILE A 35 -9.14 -15.24 -19.64
CA ILE A 35 -9.20 -15.80 -21.00
C ILE A 35 -9.59 -17.28 -20.84
N LEU A 36 -10.88 -17.51 -21.03
CA LEU A 36 -11.55 -18.81 -21.06
C LEU A 36 -10.89 -19.73 -22.12
N ILE A 37 -10.10 -20.70 -21.67
CA ILE A 37 -9.59 -21.77 -22.53
C ILE A 37 -10.61 -22.92 -22.50
N PRO A 38 -11.17 -23.37 -23.64
CA PRO A 38 -12.20 -24.40 -23.62
C PRO A 38 -11.61 -25.78 -23.26
N SER A 39 -11.97 -26.30 -22.09
CA SER A 39 -11.73 -27.68 -21.70
C SER A 39 -12.71 -28.61 -22.41
N LYS A 40 -12.31 -29.16 -23.57
CA LYS A 40 -13.11 -30.20 -24.23
C LYS A 40 -12.92 -31.54 -23.51
N SER A 41 -14.01 -31.99 -22.91
CA SER A 41 -14.22 -33.23 -22.19
C SER A 41 -13.64 -34.47 -22.86
N ARG A 42 -13.05 -35.32 -22.01
CA ARG A 42 -12.74 -36.72 -22.30
C ARG A 42 -14.04 -37.50 -22.40
N THR A 43 -14.42 -37.94 -23.60
CA THR A 43 -15.30 -39.10 -23.78
C THR A 43 -14.97 -39.83 -25.07
N SER A 44 -14.78 -41.15 -24.94
CA SER A 44 -14.93 -42.16 -25.99
C SER A 44 -13.76 -42.39 -26.96
N ALA A 45 -12.64 -42.90 -26.43
CA ALA A 45 -11.58 -43.56 -27.21
C ALA A 45 -11.63 -45.11 -27.09
N LEU A 46 -12.81 -45.68 -26.86
CA LEU A 46 -12.98 -47.13 -26.66
C LEU A 46 -14.22 -47.69 -27.37
N ASP A 47 -14.48 -47.26 -28.61
CA ASP A 47 -15.52 -47.89 -29.46
C ASP A 47 -15.10 -48.03 -30.94
N THR A 48 -13.80 -48.00 -31.23
CA THR A 48 -13.28 -48.05 -32.61
C THR A 48 -12.25 -49.16 -32.79
N PHE A 49 -12.53 -50.35 -32.24
CA PHE A 49 -11.64 -51.51 -32.35
C PHE A 49 -12.25 -52.75 -33.02
N GLN A 50 -13.44 -52.67 -33.64
CA GLN A 50 -14.06 -53.83 -34.34
C GLN A 50 -14.50 -53.61 -35.79
N SER A 51 -14.03 -52.56 -36.49
CA SER A 51 -14.42 -52.32 -37.89
C SER A 51 -13.25 -52.19 -38.87
N THR A 52 -12.23 -53.06 -38.77
CA THR A 52 -11.08 -53.05 -39.71
C THR A 52 -10.70 -54.42 -40.29
N LEU A 53 -11.59 -55.41 -40.27
CA LEU A 53 -11.37 -56.71 -40.93
C LEU A 53 -12.46 -57.00 -41.95
N LYS A 54 -12.46 -56.26 -43.06
CA LYS A 54 -12.90 -56.69 -44.40
C LYS A 54 -12.91 -55.47 -45.32
N THR A 55 -11.89 -55.37 -46.17
CA THR A 55 -12.00 -55.05 -47.61
C THR A 55 -10.57 -55.08 -48.17
N SER A 56 -10.17 -56.24 -48.71
CA SER A 56 -9.15 -56.29 -49.74
C SER A 56 -9.84 -55.94 -51.06
N THR A 57 -9.36 -54.93 -51.77
CA THR A 57 -8.95 -55.00 -53.18
C THR A 57 -8.81 -53.60 -53.76
N GLN A 58 -7.70 -53.43 -54.48
CA GLN A 58 -7.53 -52.55 -55.65
C GLN A 58 -6.77 -51.22 -55.42
N SER A 59 -5.48 -51.29 -55.77
CA SER A 59 -4.61 -50.30 -56.42
C SER A 59 -4.97 -48.81 -56.28
N GLY A 60 -4.15 -48.10 -55.50
CA GLY A 60 -4.11 -46.63 -55.47
C GLY A 60 -3.53 -46.08 -54.15
N ALA A 61 -2.41 -46.63 -53.67
CA ALA A 61 -1.94 -46.41 -52.30
C ALA A 61 -0.52 -45.81 -52.19
N GLU A 62 -0.15 -44.88 -53.08
CA GLU A 62 1.11 -44.12 -52.94
C GLU A 62 0.92 -42.62 -52.69
N ASN A 63 -0.31 -42.08 -52.77
CA ASN A 63 -0.52 -40.62 -52.69
C ASN A 63 -1.28 -40.11 -51.44
N ASN A 64 -1.74 -40.99 -50.53
CA ASN A 64 -2.45 -40.60 -49.31
C ASN A 64 -1.57 -40.58 -48.04
N GLN A 65 -0.39 -41.23 -48.06
CA GLN A 65 0.53 -41.22 -46.91
C GLN A 65 1.35 -39.92 -46.81
N THR A 66 1.59 -39.26 -47.95
CA THR A 66 2.31 -37.98 -48.04
C THR A 66 1.48 -36.83 -47.46
N ASP A 67 0.17 -36.81 -47.69
CA ASP A 67 -0.71 -35.74 -47.23
C ASP A 67 -0.96 -35.81 -45.70
N GLU A 68 -1.14 -37.01 -45.15
CA GLU A 68 -1.31 -37.21 -43.70
C GLU A 68 -0.01 -36.92 -42.92
N LYS A 69 1.15 -37.32 -43.44
CA LYS A 69 2.45 -36.98 -42.83
C LYS A 69 2.74 -35.49 -42.89
N SER A 70 2.36 -34.81 -43.98
CA SER A 70 2.53 -33.37 -44.15
C SER A 70 1.63 -32.57 -43.21
N ARG A 71 0.38 -33.03 -42.99
CA ARG A 71 -0.54 -32.46 -41.98
C ARG A 71 -0.03 -32.64 -40.56
N ALA A 72 0.42 -33.84 -40.18
CA ALA A 72 0.96 -34.09 -38.84
C ALA A 72 2.20 -33.22 -38.52
N ILE A 73 3.07 -32.99 -39.50
CA ILE A 73 4.23 -32.08 -39.33
C ILE A 73 3.78 -30.62 -39.19
N ALA A 74 2.76 -30.20 -39.95
CA ALA A 74 2.20 -28.86 -39.85
C ALA A 74 1.54 -28.62 -38.48
N ASP A 75 0.78 -29.59 -37.97
CA ASP A 75 0.15 -29.55 -36.66
C ASP A 75 1.19 -29.54 -35.53
N GLN A 76 2.25 -30.35 -35.64
CA GLN A 76 3.35 -30.34 -34.68
C GLN A 76 4.06 -28.97 -34.65
N LYS A 77 4.39 -28.40 -35.82
CA LYS A 77 5.02 -27.08 -35.90
C LYS A 77 4.13 -25.98 -35.33
N LYS A 78 2.81 -26.06 -35.54
CA LYS A 78 1.86 -25.12 -34.96
C LYS A 78 1.84 -25.21 -33.44
N ASN A 79 1.81 -26.43 -32.88
CA ASN A 79 1.88 -26.63 -31.42
C ASN A 79 3.19 -26.11 -30.83
N GLU A 80 4.33 -26.32 -31.50
CA GLU A 80 5.62 -25.80 -31.07
C GLU A 80 5.64 -24.26 -31.03
N GLN A 81 5.01 -23.61 -32.02
CA GLN A 81 4.85 -22.15 -32.05
C GLN A 81 3.97 -21.65 -30.91
N GLU A 82 2.85 -22.32 -30.64
CA GLU A 82 1.94 -21.97 -29.53
C GLU A 82 2.67 -22.10 -28.18
N VAL A 83 3.42 -23.18 -27.96
CA VAL A 83 4.24 -23.38 -26.75
C VAL A 83 5.28 -22.29 -26.61
N ALA A 84 5.98 -21.94 -27.68
CA ALA A 84 6.99 -20.87 -27.66
C ALA A 84 6.38 -19.50 -27.33
N GLN A 85 5.18 -19.20 -27.83
CA GLN A 85 4.46 -17.97 -27.50
C GLN A 85 4.09 -17.89 -26.02
N ILE A 86 3.59 -18.99 -25.44
CA ILE A 86 3.26 -19.07 -24.01
C ILE A 86 4.51 -18.81 -23.16
N ILE A 87 5.62 -19.48 -23.47
CA ILE A 87 6.89 -19.27 -22.75
C ILE A 87 7.34 -17.81 -22.84
N GLN A 88 7.22 -17.18 -24.01
CA GLN A 88 7.60 -15.79 -24.19
C GLN A 88 6.73 -14.84 -23.37
N GLN A 89 5.42 -15.07 -23.31
CA GLN A 89 4.51 -14.28 -22.49
C GLN A 89 4.85 -14.39 -21.00
N LEU A 90 5.13 -15.62 -20.52
CA LEU A 90 5.53 -15.86 -19.14
C LEU A 90 6.85 -15.16 -18.78
N LYS A 91 7.84 -15.19 -19.69
CA LYS A 91 9.11 -14.47 -19.51
C LYS A 91 8.92 -12.96 -19.41
N VAL A 92 8.11 -12.38 -20.29
CA VAL A 92 7.82 -10.94 -20.25
C VAL A 92 7.18 -10.59 -18.91
N ARG A 93 6.17 -11.36 -18.48
CA ARG A 93 5.48 -11.11 -17.22
C ARG A 93 6.38 -11.25 -16.00
N ASP A 94 7.26 -12.25 -15.99
CA ASP A 94 8.24 -12.45 -14.91
C ASP A 94 9.17 -11.24 -14.75
N LEU A 95 9.65 -10.68 -15.86
CA LEU A 95 10.47 -9.47 -15.84
C LEU A 95 9.69 -8.26 -15.35
N GLU A 96 8.45 -8.08 -15.81
CA GLU A 96 7.57 -6.99 -15.36
C GLU A 96 7.32 -7.06 -13.86
N VAL A 97 6.95 -8.23 -13.34
CA VAL A 97 6.69 -8.45 -11.91
C VAL A 97 7.95 -8.16 -11.09
N LYS A 98 9.11 -8.71 -11.49
CA LYS A 98 10.36 -8.47 -10.76
C LYS A 98 10.75 -6.99 -10.76
N ALA A 99 10.60 -6.30 -11.89
CA ALA A 99 10.86 -4.87 -11.97
C ALA A 99 9.88 -4.06 -11.11
N HIS A 100 8.61 -4.48 -11.05
CA HIS A 100 7.57 -3.89 -10.19
C HIS A 100 7.97 -3.99 -8.72
N GLU A 101 8.26 -5.20 -8.22
CA GLU A 101 8.66 -5.39 -6.82
C GLU A 101 9.99 -4.70 -6.50
N GLN A 102 10.95 -4.71 -7.42
CA GLN A 102 12.22 -4.03 -7.24
C GLN A 102 12.06 -2.51 -7.12
N ALA A 103 11.12 -1.91 -7.86
CA ALA A 103 10.84 -0.48 -7.74
C ALA A 103 10.30 -0.13 -6.34
N HIS A 104 9.39 -0.95 -5.80
CA HIS A 104 8.92 -0.78 -4.43
C HIS A 104 10.05 -0.90 -3.41
N LEU A 105 10.91 -1.93 -3.52
CA LEU A 105 12.03 -2.11 -2.60
C LEU A 105 13.05 -0.98 -2.67
N GLY A 106 13.39 -0.55 -3.88
CA GLY A 106 14.40 0.47 -4.12
C GLY A 106 14.03 1.81 -3.49
N VAL A 107 12.73 2.17 -3.51
CA VAL A 107 12.24 3.40 -2.89
C VAL A 107 11.83 3.17 -1.44
N GLY A 108 11.28 2.02 -1.06
CA GLY A 108 10.80 1.75 0.30
C GLY A 108 11.88 1.83 1.38
N GLY A 109 13.13 1.46 1.03
CA GLY A 109 14.28 1.58 1.92
C GLY A 109 14.04 0.90 3.28
N GLN A 110 14.30 1.63 4.37
CA GLN A 110 14.17 1.13 5.74
C GLN A 110 12.72 0.86 6.19
N TYR A 111 11.71 1.34 5.45
CA TYR A 111 10.30 1.17 5.81
C TYR A 111 9.66 -0.06 5.17
N VAL A 112 10.43 -0.84 4.41
CA VAL A 112 10.03 -2.16 3.93
C VAL A 112 9.96 -3.12 5.11
N THR A 113 8.78 -3.69 5.36
CA THR A 113 8.55 -4.68 6.44
C THR A 113 8.82 -6.11 5.98
N SER A 114 8.59 -6.38 4.70
CA SER A 114 8.87 -7.68 4.08
C SER A 114 9.42 -7.45 2.67
N GLY A 115 10.46 -8.19 2.33
CA GLY A 115 11.03 -8.18 0.99
C GLY A 115 10.04 -8.66 -0.07
N ALA A 116 10.45 -8.62 -1.34
CA ALA A 116 9.61 -9.08 -2.43
C ALA A 116 9.22 -10.56 -2.27
N SER A 117 7.91 -10.80 -2.22
CA SER A 117 7.30 -12.12 -2.33
C SER A 117 6.78 -12.30 -3.75
N TYR A 118 6.79 -13.53 -4.25
CA TYR A 118 6.40 -13.83 -5.64
C TYR A 118 5.44 -15.01 -5.71
N VAL A 119 4.47 -14.88 -6.59
CA VAL A 119 3.58 -15.96 -7.02
C VAL A 119 4.06 -16.48 -8.37
N TYR A 120 4.29 -17.79 -8.46
CA TYR A 120 4.87 -18.42 -9.64
C TYR A 120 3.87 -19.27 -10.42
N GLN A 121 4.04 -19.28 -11.74
CA GLN A 121 3.45 -20.25 -12.65
C GLN A 121 4.54 -21.10 -13.30
N THR A 122 4.30 -22.42 -13.41
CA THR A 122 5.20 -23.33 -14.12
C THR A 122 4.83 -23.35 -15.60
N GLY A 123 5.80 -23.05 -16.47
CA GLY A 123 5.64 -23.08 -17.92
C GLY A 123 5.66 -24.50 -18.51
N PRO A 124 5.29 -24.64 -19.79
CA PRO A 124 5.36 -25.93 -20.50
C PRO A 124 6.79 -26.46 -20.68
N ASP A 125 7.80 -25.62 -20.43
CA ASP A 125 9.22 -25.96 -20.38
C ASP A 125 9.71 -26.41 -18.99
N GLY A 126 8.81 -26.46 -17.99
CA GLY A 126 9.12 -26.85 -16.61
C GLY A 126 9.73 -25.75 -15.75
N ASN A 127 9.97 -24.55 -16.30
CA ASN A 127 10.52 -23.42 -15.56
C ASN A 127 9.43 -22.66 -14.81
N ARG A 128 9.80 -22.01 -13.70
CA ARG A 128 8.88 -21.15 -12.92
C ARG A 128 9.05 -19.68 -13.30
N TYR A 129 7.94 -18.99 -13.52
CA TYR A 129 7.87 -17.58 -13.90
C TYR A 129 7.01 -16.82 -12.90
N ALA A 130 7.47 -15.66 -12.41
CA ALA A 130 6.68 -14.83 -11.52
C ALA A 130 5.52 -14.19 -12.29
N ILE A 131 4.30 -14.39 -11.81
CA ILE A 131 3.07 -13.85 -12.43
C ILE A 131 2.39 -12.80 -11.55
N GLY A 132 2.86 -12.65 -10.31
CA GLY A 132 2.51 -11.61 -9.35
C GLY A 132 3.55 -11.55 -8.24
N GLY A 133 3.52 -10.47 -7.46
CA GLY A 133 4.37 -10.28 -6.31
C GLY A 133 3.78 -9.21 -5.38
N GLU A 134 4.39 -9.09 -4.21
CA GLU A 134 4.08 -8.03 -3.25
C GLU A 134 5.32 -7.67 -2.41
N VAL A 135 5.35 -6.42 -1.96
CA VAL A 135 6.32 -5.89 -0.99
C VAL A 135 5.55 -5.27 0.17
N GLY A 136 5.84 -5.70 1.40
CA GLY A 136 5.24 -5.09 2.59
C GLY A 136 5.92 -3.77 2.93
N ILE A 137 5.14 -2.72 3.14
CA ILE A 137 5.62 -1.38 3.54
C ILE A 137 4.89 -0.95 4.81
N ASP A 138 5.63 -0.41 5.78
CA ASP A 138 5.08 0.01 7.07
C ASP A 138 4.28 1.31 6.95
N THR A 139 2.97 1.23 7.12
CA THR A 139 2.05 2.36 7.16
C THR A 139 1.67 2.79 8.58
N SER A 140 2.50 2.49 9.58
CA SER A 140 2.31 2.94 10.96
C SER A 140 3.09 4.21 11.26
N PRO A 141 2.56 5.14 12.10
CA PRO A 141 3.30 6.33 12.51
C PRO A 141 4.49 5.98 13.42
N ILE A 142 5.43 6.92 13.54
CA ILE A 142 6.52 6.85 14.53
C ILE A 142 6.02 7.51 15.82
N ALA A 143 5.97 6.72 16.90
CA ALA A 143 5.41 7.18 18.16
C ALA A 143 6.23 8.33 18.77
N GLY A 144 5.54 9.41 19.17
CA GLY A 144 6.15 10.56 19.83
C GLY A 144 6.96 11.49 18.92
N ASP A 145 7.03 11.20 17.61
CA ASP A 145 7.77 12.01 16.65
C ASP A 145 6.94 12.27 15.39
N PRO A 146 6.16 13.36 15.37
CA PRO A 146 5.35 13.72 14.22
C PRO A 146 6.19 14.21 13.03
N GLU A 147 7.40 14.75 13.23
CA GLU A 147 8.30 15.14 12.13
C GLU A 147 8.83 13.90 11.40
N ALA A 148 9.35 12.93 12.13
CA ALA A 148 9.81 11.67 11.56
C ALA A 148 8.65 10.89 10.93
N THR A 149 7.45 10.95 11.51
CA THR A 149 6.24 10.36 10.92
C THR A 149 5.90 10.99 9.57
N LEU A 150 6.01 12.32 9.44
CA LEU A 150 5.76 13.01 8.17
C LEU A 150 6.75 12.57 7.09
N LEU A 151 8.04 12.51 7.43
CA LEU A 151 9.09 12.06 6.51
C LEU A 151 8.90 10.59 6.11
N LYS A 152 8.59 9.73 7.07
CA LYS A 152 8.24 8.32 6.81
C LYS A 152 7.05 8.21 5.87
N ALA A 153 5.97 8.94 6.14
CA ALA A 153 4.78 8.93 5.32
C ALA A 153 5.05 9.33 3.87
N GLN A 154 5.89 10.34 3.64
CA GLN A 154 6.31 10.75 2.30
C GLN A 154 7.10 9.64 1.59
N GLN A 155 8.04 8.99 2.29
CA GLN A 155 8.82 7.89 1.74
C GLN A 155 7.93 6.69 1.37
N VAL A 156 7.01 6.32 2.26
CA VAL A 156 6.06 5.22 2.06
C VAL A 156 5.13 5.51 0.88
N GLN A 157 4.64 6.76 0.75
CA GLN A 157 3.83 7.18 -0.38
C GLN A 157 4.62 7.08 -1.69
N ALA A 158 5.86 7.58 -1.71
CA ALA A 158 6.74 7.50 -2.88
C ALA A 158 7.03 6.05 -3.27
N ALA A 159 7.28 5.18 -2.29
CA ALA A 159 7.55 3.77 -2.53
C ALA A 159 6.35 3.02 -3.09
N ALA A 160 5.15 3.29 -2.56
CA ALA A 160 3.92 2.72 -3.10
C ALA A 160 3.65 3.19 -4.54
N MET A 161 4.00 4.43 -4.88
CA MET A 161 3.80 4.96 -6.24
C MET A 161 5.01 4.76 -7.17
N ALA A 162 6.06 4.04 -6.72
CA ALA A 162 7.32 3.92 -7.45
C ALA A 162 7.23 3.17 -8.79
N PRO A 163 6.48 2.06 -8.92
CA PRO A 163 6.36 1.38 -10.22
C PRO A 163 5.64 2.25 -11.24
N ALA A 164 5.98 2.07 -12.53
CA ALA A 164 5.34 2.82 -13.61
C ALA A 164 3.83 2.55 -13.75
N LYS A 165 3.37 1.38 -13.28
CA LYS A 165 1.96 0.99 -13.24
C LYS A 165 1.61 0.46 -11.85
N PRO A 166 1.32 1.34 -10.88
CA PRO A 166 0.93 0.91 -9.53
C PRO A 166 -0.36 0.06 -9.57
N SER A 167 -0.44 -0.95 -8.72
CA SER A 167 -1.62 -1.77 -8.50
C SER A 167 -2.63 -1.08 -7.57
N SER A 168 -3.84 -1.62 -7.47
CA SER A 168 -4.85 -1.14 -6.51
C SER A 168 -4.41 -1.25 -5.06
N GLN A 169 -3.59 -2.25 -4.73
CA GLN A 169 -2.99 -2.42 -3.42
C GLN A 169 -2.01 -1.30 -3.13
N ASP A 170 -1.16 -0.98 -4.10
CA ASP A 170 -0.17 0.10 -3.99
C ASP A 170 -0.84 1.45 -3.76
N TYR A 171 -1.92 1.74 -4.49
CA TYR A 171 -2.74 2.93 -4.24
C TYR A 171 -3.34 2.96 -2.83
N SER A 172 -3.67 1.80 -2.25
CA SER A 172 -4.19 1.71 -0.90
C SER A 172 -3.12 2.05 0.15
N VAL A 173 -1.90 1.54 -0.04
CA VAL A 173 -0.73 1.91 0.79
C VAL A 173 -0.42 3.41 0.65
N ALA A 174 -0.43 3.95 -0.57
CA ALA A 174 -0.21 5.37 -0.81
C ALA A 174 -1.26 6.25 -0.09
N ARG A 175 -2.54 5.86 -0.11
CA ARG A 175 -3.60 6.58 0.62
C ARG A 175 -3.42 6.50 2.13
N ALA A 176 -3.03 5.35 2.67
CA ALA A 176 -2.73 5.20 4.10
C ALA A 176 -1.56 6.11 4.51
N ALA A 177 -0.52 6.18 3.67
CA ALA A 177 0.61 7.09 3.88
C ALA A 177 0.19 8.57 3.82
N MET A 178 -0.70 8.95 2.90
CA MET A 178 -1.24 10.31 2.86
C MET A 178 -2.02 10.67 4.14
N GLN A 179 -2.82 9.75 4.66
CA GLN A 179 -3.53 9.94 5.94
C GLN A 179 -2.54 10.10 7.10
N MET A 180 -1.49 9.27 7.14
CA MET A 180 -0.41 9.39 8.13
C MET A 180 0.27 10.77 8.06
N ALA A 181 0.62 11.25 6.86
CA ALA A 181 1.22 12.57 6.66
C ALA A 181 0.31 13.70 7.15
N ASN A 182 -1.00 13.60 6.89
CA ASN A 182 -1.96 14.61 7.33
C ASN A 182 -2.12 14.63 8.85
N ASN A 183 -2.16 13.46 9.49
CA ASN A 183 -2.22 13.34 10.94
C ASN A 183 -0.96 13.94 11.60
N ALA A 184 0.21 13.63 11.06
CA ALA A 184 1.48 14.19 11.52
C ALA A 184 1.52 15.72 11.42
N ARG A 185 1.07 16.30 10.30
CA ARG A 185 0.97 17.77 10.13
C ARG A 185 0.04 18.42 11.15
N MET A 186 -1.10 17.79 11.44
CA MET A 186 -2.01 18.30 12.46
C MET A 186 -1.40 18.24 13.87
N GLU A 187 -0.59 17.22 14.15
CA GLU A 187 0.10 17.09 15.43
C GLU A 187 1.22 18.13 15.59
N LEU A 188 2.01 18.38 14.54
CA LEU A 188 3.02 19.45 14.52
C LEU A 188 2.41 20.81 14.83
N ALA A 189 1.32 21.17 14.15
CA ALA A 189 0.64 22.44 14.37
C ALA A 189 0.15 22.62 15.83
N ARG A 190 -0.30 21.53 16.47
CA ARG A 190 -0.73 21.56 17.89
C ARG A 190 0.42 21.66 18.87
N SER A 191 1.58 21.08 18.54
CA SER A 191 2.79 21.17 19.37
C SER A 191 3.35 22.61 19.36
N ASP A 192 3.39 23.25 18.19
CA ASP A 192 3.82 24.65 18.06
C ASP A 192 2.98 25.62 18.92
N GLU A 193 1.65 25.43 18.96
CA GLU A 193 0.74 26.21 19.80
C GLU A 193 1.00 26.01 21.32
N LYS A 194 1.31 24.78 21.74
CA LYS A 194 1.62 24.46 23.14
C LYS A 194 2.95 25.06 23.58
N ASP A 195 3.95 25.06 22.70
CA ASP A 195 5.25 25.65 23.01
C ASP A 195 5.18 27.17 23.10
N GLN A 196 4.37 27.83 22.26
CA GLN A 196 4.15 29.28 22.38
C GLN A 196 3.40 29.66 23.65
N THR A 197 2.37 28.91 24.04
CA THR A 197 1.61 29.18 25.28
C THR A 197 2.44 28.93 26.54
N THR A 198 3.29 27.90 26.53
CA THR A 198 4.17 27.58 27.67
C THR A 198 5.29 28.62 27.84
N ASN A 199 5.90 29.07 26.75
CA ASN A 199 6.93 30.12 26.79
C ASN A 199 6.40 31.48 27.26
N ASN A 200 5.18 31.86 26.85
CA ASN A 200 4.55 33.11 27.28
C ASN A 200 4.19 33.12 28.78
N ASN A 201 3.81 31.96 29.34
CA ASN A 201 3.52 31.85 30.78
C ASN A 201 4.81 31.90 31.63
N GLN A 202 5.92 31.29 31.18
CA GLN A 202 7.20 31.40 31.90
C GLN A 202 7.79 32.82 31.86
N ALA A 203 7.65 33.52 30.73
CA ALA A 203 8.10 34.91 30.61
C ALA A 203 7.28 35.89 31.47
N THR A 204 6.01 35.60 31.73
CA THR A 204 5.15 36.43 32.59
C THR A 204 5.33 36.13 34.09
N GLU A 205 5.73 34.92 34.48
CA GLU A 205 6.09 34.62 35.87
C GLU A 205 7.47 35.16 36.27
N ASN A 206 8.48 35.08 35.39
CA ASN A 206 9.80 35.64 35.68
C ASN A 206 9.76 37.17 35.85
N ASN A 207 8.95 37.89 35.06
CA ASN A 207 8.76 39.33 35.22
C ASN A 207 8.01 39.73 36.51
N ARG A 208 7.13 38.86 37.05
CA ARG A 208 6.45 39.14 38.33
C ARG A 208 7.38 38.99 39.53
N ASN A 209 8.34 38.09 39.46
CA ASN A 209 9.32 37.88 40.53
C ASN A 209 10.36 39.02 40.58
N ASP A 210 10.79 39.55 39.42
CA ASP A 210 11.68 40.71 39.36
C ASP A 210 10.98 42.01 39.83
N ALA A 211 9.68 42.17 39.55
CA ALA A 211 8.90 43.31 40.05
C ALA A 211 8.62 43.25 41.55
N GLN A 212 8.55 42.06 42.16
CA GLN A 212 8.38 41.90 43.62
C GLN A 212 9.69 42.07 44.40
N GLN A 213 10.85 41.90 43.75
CA GLN A 213 12.15 42.14 44.39
C GLN A 213 12.52 43.65 44.46
N LEU A 214 11.98 44.47 43.55
CA LEU A 214 12.25 45.93 43.51
C LEU A 214 11.35 46.77 44.42
N VAL A 215 10.21 46.25 44.90
CA VAL A 215 9.28 46.98 45.79
C VAL A 215 9.56 46.80 47.29
N ALA A 216 10.58 46.03 47.67
CA ALA A 216 10.96 45.79 49.06
C ALA A 216 12.13 46.66 49.56
N ALA A 217 12.60 47.63 48.77
CA ALA A 217 13.76 48.47 49.11
C ALA A 217 13.47 49.97 49.27
N GLU A 218 12.21 50.42 49.17
CA GLU A 218 11.84 51.84 49.35
C GLU A 218 10.89 52.05 50.55
N GLU A 219 11.40 51.91 51.77
CA GLU A 219 10.81 52.55 52.94
C GLU A 219 11.84 53.49 53.58
N SER A 220 12.01 54.65 52.94
CA SER A 220 12.36 55.94 53.56
C SER A 220 12.92 56.87 52.48
N VAL A 221 12.18 57.94 52.17
CA VAL A 221 12.64 59.35 52.17
C VAL A 221 11.59 60.24 51.48
N GLU A 222 11.32 61.36 52.14
CA GLU A 222 10.36 62.44 51.84
C GLU A 222 10.43 63.08 50.44
N PRO A 223 9.36 63.79 50.01
CA PRO A 223 9.31 64.44 48.70
C PRO A 223 10.00 65.79 48.72
N LYS A 224 11.02 65.97 47.87
CA LYS A 224 11.61 67.28 47.55
C LYS A 224 11.35 67.64 46.09
N VAL A 225 10.43 68.58 45.91
CA VAL A 225 10.25 69.38 44.70
C VAL A 225 11.56 70.04 44.25
N ILE A 226 11.91 69.94 42.97
CA ILE A 226 12.68 70.92 42.16
C ILE A 226 12.44 70.64 40.66
N ALA A 227 12.50 71.72 39.89
CA ALA A 227 11.93 71.97 38.59
C ALA A 227 12.63 71.36 37.35
N LYS A 228 11.85 71.37 36.25
CA LYS A 228 12.18 71.49 34.81
C LYS A 228 13.63 71.26 34.38
N ASN A 229 13.83 70.40 33.38
CA ASN A 229 14.61 70.68 32.18
C ASN A 229 14.26 69.70 31.05
N ASP A 230 14.14 70.24 29.84
CA ASP A 230 13.84 69.57 28.59
C ASP A 230 14.98 68.63 28.15
N ASN A 231 14.65 67.47 27.57
CA ASN A 231 15.25 66.86 26.37
C ASN A 231 15.01 65.33 26.31
N GLY A 232 14.60 64.83 25.13
CA GLY A 232 14.87 63.45 24.73
C GLY A 232 13.67 62.56 24.42
N SER A 233 12.78 63.00 23.53
CA SER A 233 11.89 62.09 22.79
C SER A 233 12.75 61.14 21.92
N LEU A 234 12.89 59.88 22.34
CA LEU A 234 13.40 58.78 21.50
C LEU A 234 12.23 57.85 21.16
N ILE A 235 11.38 58.34 20.25
CA ILE A 235 10.48 57.50 19.47
C ILE A 235 11.30 57.01 18.27
N SER A 236 11.78 55.78 18.34
CA SER A 236 12.48 55.12 17.23
C SER A 236 11.51 54.90 16.05
N PRO A 237 11.76 55.47 14.85
CA PRO A 237 10.92 55.28 13.68
C PRO A 237 11.51 54.19 12.78
N GLU A 238 11.18 52.93 13.04
CA GLU A 238 11.63 51.82 12.17
C GLU A 238 10.50 50.84 11.80
N ARG A 239 9.28 51.37 11.67
CA ARG A 239 8.10 50.61 11.19
C ARG A 239 7.30 51.36 10.12
N GLN A 240 7.96 51.99 9.15
CA GLN A 240 7.26 52.61 8.01
C GLN A 240 7.98 52.44 6.64
N GLN A 241 8.76 51.38 6.44
CA GLN A 241 9.49 51.18 5.17
C GLN A 241 9.17 49.89 4.40
N PHE A 242 7.99 49.27 4.57
CA PHE A 242 7.59 48.19 3.67
C PHE A 242 6.29 48.39 2.87
N ASP A 243 5.42 49.31 3.26
CA ASP A 243 4.15 49.56 2.52
C ASP A 243 4.26 50.54 1.34
N LEU A 244 5.48 50.92 0.91
CA LEU A 244 5.68 51.85 -0.21
C LEU A 244 6.45 51.27 -1.40
N ARG A 245 6.22 49.99 -1.74
CA ARG A 245 6.71 49.38 -3.00
C ARG A 245 5.66 48.66 -3.86
N MET A 246 4.37 48.82 -3.57
CA MET A 246 3.27 48.23 -4.37
C MET A 246 2.39 49.27 -5.11
N ALA A 247 2.86 50.51 -5.27
CA ALA A 247 2.12 51.57 -5.98
C ALA A 247 2.88 52.11 -7.20
N THR A 248 3.66 51.28 -7.88
CA THR A 248 4.20 51.61 -9.21
C THR A 248 4.55 50.33 -9.98
N ARG A 249 3.50 49.65 -10.46
CA ARG A 249 3.52 48.97 -11.76
C ARG A 249 2.11 48.70 -12.24
#